data_AF-A0A166DKZ1-F1
#
_entry.id   AF-A0A166DKZ1-F1
#
_cell.length_a   1.000
_cell.length_b   1.000
_cell.length_c   1.000
_cell.angle_alpha   90.00
_cell.angle_beta   90.00
_cell.angle_gamma   90.00
#
_symmetry.space_group_name_H-M   'P 1'
#
loop_
_entity.id
_entity.type
_entity.pdbx_description
1 polymer ?
#
loop_
_entity_poly.entity_id
_entity_poly.type
_entity_poly.pdbx_seq_one_letter_code
_entity_poly.pdbx_strand_id
1 'polypeptide(L)'
;MDRIPSEICTKIFAHACTDSGMTGRQLSLVSKFTRAASAPVKYQSIAAHGPRQITAFHQLLLQTPPHLRRIKYLFLSTLLPPSSEHKEQLSEAGRGVLTAVAESVEILYLNLPYDFKLWYLPTTSFPRLVELASHGFPIHRKSPYDLIKQDSTPFPQLLRWCYMHTSSMHIPALNPHDLADIHITAPMLTHLRLSINEEESYFASALKTLLPGTIQLAYVKPLPPRWPTMVNQVLVRGLEELNETDSRLVLLPAYVLREGPRDFILGDWEERINGGDGCWSLRERLLADSGVPTPNSK
;
A
#
# COMPACT_ATOMS: atom_id res chain seq x y z
N MET A 1 29.30 22.67 4.34
CA MET A 1 29.11 21.40 5.08
C MET A 1 30.35 21.01 5.86
N ASP A 2 31.55 21.47 5.49
CA ASP A 2 32.83 20.95 6.01
C ASP A 2 33.13 21.25 7.49
N ARG A 3 32.28 22.02 8.17
CA ARG A 3 32.37 22.31 9.61
C ARG A 3 31.30 21.60 10.43
N ILE A 4 30.36 20.91 9.79
CA ILE A 4 29.26 20.22 10.47
C ILE A 4 29.68 18.76 10.65
N PRO A 5 29.58 18.20 11.87
CA PRO A 5 29.86 16.77 12.10
C PRO A 5 29.01 15.87 11.20
N SER A 6 29.56 14.72 10.81
CA SER A 6 28.91 13.77 9.89
C SER A 6 27.59 13.26 10.47
N GLU A 7 27.48 13.10 11.78
CA GLU A 7 26.27 12.64 12.46
C GLU A 7 25.12 13.63 12.30
N ILE A 8 25.41 14.92 12.38
CA ILE A 8 24.42 15.98 12.17
C ILE A 8 24.02 16.02 10.69
N CYS A 9 24.97 15.86 9.77
CA CYS A 9 24.67 15.77 8.34
C CYS A 9 23.77 14.57 8.04
N THR A 10 24.07 13.39 8.59
CA THR A 10 23.26 12.18 8.41
C THR A 10 21.84 12.38 8.95
N LYS A 11 21.66 13.06 10.09
CA LYS A 11 20.31 13.42 10.59
C LYS A 11 19.57 14.36 9.64
N ILE A 12 20.23 15.41 9.16
CA ILE A 12 19.63 16.33 8.16
C ILE A 12 19.21 15.56 6.91
N PHE A 13 20.08 14.68 6.41
CA PHE A 13 19.78 13.86 5.24
C PHE A 13 18.67 12.84 5.51
N ALA A 14 18.58 12.28 6.72
CA ALA A 14 17.47 11.42 7.11
C ALA A 14 16.13 12.15 7.08
N HIS A 15 16.10 13.45 7.38
CA HIS A 15 14.87 14.25 7.24
C HIS A 15 14.61 14.67 5.79
N ALA A 16 15.65 14.88 4.99
CA ALA A 16 15.50 15.30 3.59
C ALA A 16 15.12 14.14 2.65
N CYS A 17 15.57 12.91 2.94
CA CYS A 17 15.35 11.73 2.11
C CYS A 17 13.96 11.08 2.33
N THR A 18 12.90 11.85 2.59
CA THR A 18 11.52 11.37 2.75
C THR A 18 10.70 11.53 1.46
N ASP A 19 11.36 11.44 0.30
CA ASP A 19 10.73 11.57 -1.02
C ASP A 19 10.78 10.24 -1.81
N SER A 20 10.58 10.28 -3.12
CA SER A 20 10.65 9.12 -4.01
C SER A 20 12.06 8.53 -4.21
N GLY A 21 13.06 8.97 -3.43
CA GLY A 21 14.47 8.58 -3.55
C GLY A 21 15.31 9.58 -4.35
N MET A 22 14.69 10.66 -4.84
CA MET A 22 15.32 11.70 -5.63
C MET A 22 16.37 12.45 -4.81
N THR A 23 16.05 12.87 -3.60
CA THR A 23 16.96 13.61 -2.72
C THR A 23 18.19 12.78 -2.37
N GLY A 24 18.02 11.51 -2.02
CA GLY A 24 19.14 10.61 -1.73
C GLY A 24 20.11 10.45 -2.91
N ARG A 25 19.56 10.40 -4.13
CA ARG A 25 20.35 10.39 -5.38
C ARG A 25 21.11 11.71 -5.57
N GLN A 26 20.45 12.85 -5.40
CA GLN A 26 21.09 14.16 -5.56
C GLN A 26 22.22 14.37 -4.55
N LEU A 27 22.01 14.02 -3.28
CA LEU A 27 23.04 14.09 -2.24
C LEU A 27 24.28 13.27 -2.58
N SER A 28 24.12 12.13 -3.25
CA SER A 28 25.23 11.28 -3.69
C SER A 28 26.09 11.91 -4.80
N LEU A 29 25.59 12.95 -5.48
CA LEU A 29 26.28 13.65 -6.57
C LEU A 29 27.00 14.94 -6.12
N VAL A 30 26.67 15.49 -4.94
CA VAL A 30 27.21 16.77 -4.46
C VAL A 30 28.72 16.71 -4.19
N SER A 31 29.17 15.78 -3.33
CA SER A 31 30.57 15.63 -2.96
C SER A 31 30.88 14.24 -2.39
N LYS A 32 32.16 13.87 -2.29
CA LYS A 32 32.58 12.60 -1.64
C LYS A 32 32.09 12.51 -0.19
N PHE A 33 32.20 13.61 0.56
CA PHE A 33 31.71 13.70 1.93
C PHE A 33 30.20 13.52 2.00
N THR A 34 29.43 14.26 1.20
CA THR A 34 27.96 14.18 1.18
C THR A 34 27.49 12.77 0.82
N ARG A 35 28.13 12.15 -0.18
CA ARG A 35 27.86 10.76 -0.57
C ARG A 35 28.10 9.77 0.57
N ALA A 36 29.20 9.92 1.31
CA ALA A 36 29.51 9.04 2.43
C ALA A 36 28.53 9.25 3.61
N ALA A 37 28.27 10.51 3.96
CA ALA A 37 27.39 10.87 5.06
C ALA A 37 25.90 10.56 4.79
N SER A 38 25.46 10.58 3.52
CA SER A 38 24.09 10.20 3.13
C SER A 38 23.92 8.71 2.87
N ALA A 39 25.00 7.94 2.72
CA ALA A 39 24.95 6.52 2.39
C ALA A 39 23.99 5.68 3.26
N PRO A 40 23.88 5.90 4.59
CA PRO A 40 22.97 5.12 5.45
C PRO A 40 21.47 5.45 5.26
N VAL A 41 21.14 6.59 4.66
CA VAL A 41 19.78 7.15 4.62
C VAL A 41 19.28 7.45 3.20
N LYS A 42 20.15 7.42 2.19
CA LYS A 42 19.82 7.77 0.80
C LYS A 42 18.77 6.84 0.16
N TYR A 43 18.57 5.64 0.70
CA TYR A 43 17.59 4.68 0.22
C TYR A 43 16.42 4.49 1.18
N GLN A 44 16.28 5.31 2.23
CA GLN A 44 15.23 5.09 3.21
C GLN A 44 13.80 5.18 2.63
N SER A 45 13.64 5.91 1.51
CA SER A 45 12.38 6.08 0.79
C SER A 45 12.65 5.85 -0.70
N ILE A 46 11.92 4.94 -1.33
CA ILE A 46 12.08 4.60 -2.74
C ILE A 46 10.72 4.41 -3.39
N ALA A 47 10.50 5.10 -4.52
CA ALA A 47 9.45 4.77 -5.47
C ALA A 47 10.05 4.17 -6.75
N ALA A 48 9.59 2.98 -7.14
CA ALA A 48 9.98 2.32 -8.38
C ALA A 48 8.76 2.09 -9.28
N HIS A 49 8.86 2.60 -10.51
CA HIS A 49 7.79 2.59 -11.49
C HIS A 49 8.14 1.73 -12.71
N GLY A 50 7.27 0.75 -12.95
CA GLY A 50 7.32 -0.15 -14.08
C GLY A 50 8.43 -1.20 -14.01
N PRO A 51 8.45 -2.13 -14.98
CA PRO A 51 9.33 -3.31 -14.91
C PRO A 51 10.81 -2.96 -14.85
N ARG A 52 11.25 -1.98 -15.65
CA ARG A 52 12.67 -1.60 -15.75
C ARG A 52 13.22 -1.06 -14.43
N GLN A 53 12.46 -0.18 -13.75
CA GLN A 53 12.93 0.40 -12.50
C GLN A 53 12.94 -0.63 -11.38
N ILE A 54 11.91 -1.48 -11.29
CA ILE A 54 11.84 -2.55 -10.27
C ILE A 54 13.00 -3.54 -10.45
N THR A 55 13.29 -3.97 -11.69
CA THR A 55 14.43 -4.86 -11.97
C THR A 55 15.77 -4.19 -11.68
N ALA A 56 15.96 -2.93 -12.11
CA ALA A 56 17.19 -2.18 -11.81
C ALA A 56 17.37 -1.98 -10.29
N PHE A 57 16.28 -1.72 -9.58
CA PHE A 57 16.28 -1.56 -8.13
C PHE A 57 16.64 -2.89 -7.43
N HIS A 58 16.09 -4.01 -7.87
CA HIS A 58 16.49 -5.33 -7.37
C HIS A 58 18.01 -5.55 -7.53
N GLN A 59 18.57 -5.27 -8.71
CA GLN A 59 20.01 -5.40 -8.96
C GLN A 59 20.84 -4.45 -8.07
N LEU A 60 20.37 -3.22 -7.87
CA LEU A 60 20.99 -2.27 -6.95
C LEU A 60 21.03 -2.80 -5.52
N LEU A 61 19.95 -3.42 -5.04
CA LEU A 61 19.91 -4.01 -3.70
C LEU A 61 20.90 -5.16 -3.55
N LEU A 62 21.02 -6.03 -4.56
CA LEU A 62 22.02 -7.12 -4.55
C LEU A 62 23.45 -6.59 -4.39
N GLN A 63 23.78 -5.47 -5.04
CA GLN A 63 25.10 -4.84 -4.99
C GLN A 63 25.33 -3.97 -3.75
N THR A 64 24.26 -3.54 -3.07
CA THR A 64 24.34 -2.69 -1.88
C THR A 64 24.61 -3.56 -0.65
N PRO A 65 25.52 -3.22 0.27
CA PRO A 65 25.70 -3.97 1.52
C PRO A 65 24.42 -4.00 2.39
N PRO A 66 24.08 -5.12 3.06
CA PRO A 66 22.82 -5.24 3.83
C PRO A 66 22.53 -4.10 4.81
N HIS A 67 23.56 -3.61 5.52
CA HIS A 67 23.41 -2.51 6.48
C HIS A 67 23.07 -1.16 5.85
N LEU A 68 23.24 -1.01 4.53
CA LEU A 68 22.86 0.17 3.74
C LEU A 68 21.55 -0.01 2.95
N ARG A 69 20.89 -1.18 3.03
CA ARG A 69 19.61 -1.47 2.36
C ARG A 69 18.39 -1.06 3.20
N ARG A 70 18.57 -0.20 4.20
CA ARG A 70 17.50 0.17 5.14
C ARG A 70 16.47 1.06 4.44
N ILE A 71 15.46 0.44 3.87
CA ILE A 71 14.32 1.07 3.23
C ILE A 71 13.16 1.02 4.21
N LYS A 72 12.66 2.19 4.60
CA LYS A 72 11.51 2.38 5.48
C LYS A 72 10.22 2.54 4.69
N TYR A 73 10.28 3.27 3.58
CA TYR A 73 9.12 3.56 2.76
C TYR A 73 9.36 3.05 1.35
N LEU A 74 8.51 2.13 0.90
CA LEU A 74 8.64 1.51 -0.41
C LEU A 74 7.33 1.66 -1.18
N PHE A 75 7.45 2.17 -2.40
CA PHE A 75 6.38 2.21 -3.38
C PHE A 75 6.81 1.44 -4.63
N LEU A 76 6.06 0.41 -5.00
CA LEU A 76 6.22 -0.33 -6.25
C LEU A 76 4.96 -0.19 -7.09
N SER A 77 5.13 0.20 -8.35
CA SER A 77 3.98 0.27 -9.27
C SER A 77 4.32 -0.25 -10.65
N THR A 78 3.33 -0.79 -11.36
CA THR A 78 3.42 -1.02 -12.80
C THR A 78 2.05 -0.78 -13.44
N LEU A 79 1.98 0.23 -14.31
CA LEU A 79 0.73 0.68 -14.93
C LEU A 79 0.29 -0.17 -16.13
N LEU A 80 1.24 -0.91 -16.72
CA LEU A 80 1.00 -1.76 -17.86
C LEU A 80 1.32 -3.19 -17.48
N PRO A 81 0.45 -4.16 -17.84
CA PRO A 81 0.82 -5.55 -17.74
C PRO A 81 2.05 -5.77 -18.64
N PRO A 82 3.15 -6.33 -18.13
CA PRO A 82 4.27 -6.67 -18.97
C PRO A 82 3.85 -7.74 -20.00
N SER A 83 4.60 -7.84 -21.10
CA SER A 83 4.47 -9.02 -21.96
C SER A 83 4.72 -10.29 -21.15
N SER A 84 4.17 -11.42 -21.59
CA SER A 84 4.31 -12.72 -20.91
C SER A 84 5.77 -13.04 -20.55
N GLU A 85 6.71 -12.74 -21.45
CA GLU A 85 8.15 -12.95 -21.25
C GLU A 85 8.73 -12.15 -20.07
N HIS A 86 8.26 -10.93 -19.82
CA HIS A 86 8.78 -10.07 -18.75
C HIS A 86 8.07 -10.26 -17.41
N LYS A 87 6.94 -10.98 -17.38
CA LYS A 87 6.19 -11.25 -16.13
C LYS A 87 7.04 -11.96 -15.09
N GLU A 88 7.73 -13.03 -15.49
CA GLU A 88 8.48 -13.86 -14.56
C GLU A 88 9.69 -13.11 -13.99
N GLN A 89 10.44 -12.43 -14.86
CA GLN A 89 11.58 -11.60 -14.44
C GLN A 89 11.16 -10.48 -13.49
N LEU A 90 10.04 -9.80 -13.77
CA LEU A 90 9.55 -8.74 -12.89
C LEU A 90 8.99 -9.31 -11.58
N SER A 91 8.32 -10.46 -11.63
CA SER A 91 7.84 -11.14 -10.42
C SER A 91 9.01 -11.56 -9.53
N GLU A 92 10.09 -12.07 -10.12
CA GLU A 92 11.33 -12.39 -9.40
C GLU A 92 11.99 -11.14 -8.82
N ALA A 93 12.09 -10.07 -9.61
CA ALA A 93 12.62 -8.80 -9.14
C ALA A 93 11.82 -8.22 -7.97
N GLY A 94 10.49 -8.23 -8.06
CA GLY A 94 9.63 -7.76 -6.98
C GLY A 94 9.76 -8.61 -5.72
N ARG A 95 9.84 -9.95 -5.83
CA ARG A 95 10.09 -10.84 -4.68
C ARG A 95 11.45 -10.56 -4.04
N GLY A 96 12.49 -10.40 -4.85
CA GLY A 96 13.83 -10.08 -4.39
C GLY A 96 13.90 -8.74 -3.66
N VAL A 97 13.22 -7.70 -4.19
CA VAL A 97 13.07 -6.40 -3.51
C VAL A 97 12.37 -6.59 -2.17
N LEU A 98 11.20 -7.22 -2.13
CA LEU A 98 10.41 -7.39 -0.91
C LEU A 98 11.17 -8.18 0.16
N THR A 99 11.89 -9.22 -0.25
CA THR A 99 12.74 -10.02 0.66
C THR A 99 13.89 -9.19 1.22
N ALA A 100 14.53 -8.35 0.39
CA ALA A 100 15.64 -7.52 0.82
C ALA A 100 15.25 -6.39 1.78
N VAL A 101 13.99 -5.95 1.78
CA VAL A 101 13.50 -4.84 2.62
C VAL A 101 12.63 -5.27 3.81
N ALA A 102 12.28 -6.55 3.90
CA ALA A 102 11.26 -7.02 4.84
C ALA A 102 11.53 -6.63 6.31
N GLU A 103 12.80 -6.68 6.72
CA GLU A 103 13.25 -6.35 8.08
C GLU A 103 13.17 -4.84 8.41
N SER A 104 13.08 -3.97 7.42
CA SER A 104 13.19 -2.52 7.62
C SER A 104 11.99 -1.69 7.16
N VAL A 105 11.13 -2.23 6.30
CA VAL A 105 10.02 -1.48 5.71
C VAL A 105 8.92 -1.24 6.75
N GLU A 106 8.48 0.02 6.83
CA GLU A 106 7.45 0.53 7.74
C GLU A 106 6.16 0.87 6.98
N ILE A 107 6.29 1.42 5.76
CA ILE A 107 5.17 1.75 4.86
C ILE A 107 5.42 1.12 3.49
N LEU A 108 4.50 0.28 3.03
CA LEU A 108 4.61 -0.47 1.78
C LEU A 108 3.39 -0.26 0.90
N TYR A 109 3.58 0.30 -0.29
CA TYR A 109 2.53 0.51 -1.30
C TYR A 109 2.84 -0.32 -2.54
N LEU A 110 1.93 -1.22 -2.89
CA LEU A 110 2.07 -2.21 -3.96
C LEU A 110 0.97 -2.04 -5.01
N ASN A 111 1.20 -1.13 -5.95
CA ASN A 111 0.31 -0.92 -7.09
C ASN A 111 0.73 -1.80 -8.29
N LEU A 112 0.68 -3.11 -8.07
CA LEU A 112 1.10 -4.13 -9.03
C LEU A 112 -0.11 -4.99 -9.44
N PRO A 113 -0.21 -5.40 -10.73
CA PRO A 113 -1.27 -6.28 -11.20
C PRO A 113 -1.40 -7.55 -10.36
N TYR A 114 -2.63 -8.03 -10.18
CA TYR A 114 -2.91 -9.20 -9.34
C TYR A 114 -2.20 -10.48 -9.82
N ASP A 115 -1.98 -10.60 -11.13
CA ASP A 115 -1.29 -11.74 -11.75
C ASP A 115 0.22 -11.81 -11.44
N PHE A 116 0.77 -10.77 -10.81
CA PHE A 116 2.08 -10.85 -10.20
C PHE A 116 1.96 -11.78 -9.01
N LYS A 117 2.57 -12.95 -9.14
CA LYS A 117 2.78 -13.96 -8.09
C LYS A 117 3.61 -13.43 -6.90
N LEU A 118 3.63 -12.12 -6.67
CA LEU A 118 4.20 -11.45 -5.51
C LEU A 118 3.39 -11.76 -4.26
N TRP A 119 2.07 -11.97 -4.36
CA TRP A 119 1.23 -12.27 -3.19
C TRP A 119 1.49 -13.66 -2.60
N TYR A 120 2.18 -14.53 -3.34
CA TYR A 120 2.85 -15.71 -2.79
C TYR A 120 4.23 -15.29 -2.28
N LEU A 121 4.28 -14.26 -1.42
CA LEU A 121 5.54 -13.89 -0.79
C LEU A 121 6.10 -15.16 -0.14
N PRO A 122 7.43 -15.35 -0.19
CA PRO A 122 8.06 -16.34 0.67
C PRO A 122 7.59 -16.10 2.11
N THR A 123 7.84 -17.06 2.99
CA THR A 123 7.57 -17.02 4.45
C THR A 123 8.25 -15.87 5.22
N THR A 124 8.63 -14.81 4.52
CA THR A 124 9.24 -13.60 5.03
C THR A 124 8.21 -12.80 5.83
N SER A 125 8.47 -12.70 7.14
CA SER A 125 7.77 -11.77 8.02
C SER A 125 8.24 -10.33 7.74
N PHE A 126 7.34 -9.38 7.91
CA PHE A 126 7.60 -7.95 7.84
C PHE A 126 7.42 -7.35 9.25
N PRO A 127 8.40 -7.54 10.14
CA PRO A 127 8.24 -7.27 11.57
C PRO A 127 8.00 -5.79 11.90
N ARG A 128 8.34 -4.87 10.99
CA ARG A 128 8.21 -3.43 11.18
C ARG A 128 7.13 -2.78 10.33
N LEU A 129 6.44 -3.55 9.49
CA LEU A 129 5.44 -3.00 8.59
C LEU A 129 4.24 -2.52 9.41
N VAL A 130 3.99 -1.22 9.38
CA VAL A 130 2.89 -0.55 10.09
C VAL A 130 1.73 -0.23 9.16
N GLU A 131 2.03 0.01 7.88
CA GLU A 131 1.03 0.37 6.87
C GLU A 131 1.27 -0.34 5.53
N LEU A 132 0.21 -0.95 5.01
CA LEU A 132 0.20 -1.64 3.73
C LEU A 132 -0.89 -1.05 2.82
N ALA A 133 -0.56 -0.75 1.57
CA ALA A 133 -1.54 -0.54 0.52
C ALA A 133 -1.30 -1.56 -0.61
N SER A 134 -2.33 -2.32 -0.98
CA SER A 134 -2.19 -3.44 -1.92
C SER A 134 -3.50 -3.78 -2.63
N HIS A 135 -3.41 -4.44 -3.79
CA HIS A 135 -4.57 -5.01 -4.51
C HIS A 135 -5.11 -6.32 -3.91
N GLY A 136 -4.51 -6.79 -2.83
CA GLY A 136 -4.86 -8.02 -2.15
C GLY A 136 -4.13 -8.10 -0.82
N PHE A 137 -4.69 -8.83 0.14
CA PHE A 137 -3.94 -9.14 1.34
C PHE A 137 -2.95 -10.26 1.01
N PRO A 138 -1.69 -10.17 1.45
CA PRO A 138 -0.73 -11.27 1.36
C PRO A 138 -1.13 -12.41 2.33
N ILE A 139 -2.28 -13.05 2.08
CA ILE A 139 -2.68 -14.26 2.78
C ILE A 139 -2.01 -15.41 2.07
N HIS A 140 -1.15 -16.09 2.81
CA HIS A 140 -0.56 -17.32 2.34
C HIS A 140 -1.70 -18.34 2.19
N ARG A 141 -2.15 -18.62 0.97
CA ARG A 141 -3.12 -19.71 0.66
C ARG A 141 -2.56 -21.12 0.91
N LYS A 142 -1.53 -21.24 1.75
CA LYS A 142 -1.21 -22.55 2.31
C LYS A 142 -2.35 -22.92 3.24
N SER A 143 -2.58 -24.22 3.36
CA SER A 143 -3.57 -24.74 4.28
C SER A 143 -3.34 -24.14 5.68
N PRO A 144 -4.38 -23.73 6.43
CA PRO A 144 -4.21 -23.17 7.78
C PRO A 144 -3.28 -24.01 8.68
N TYR A 145 -3.21 -25.32 8.45
CA TYR A 145 -2.30 -26.25 9.11
C TYR A 145 -0.79 -25.96 8.91
N ASP A 146 -0.38 -25.32 7.81
CA ASP A 146 1.03 -24.97 7.56
C ASP A 146 1.44 -23.71 8.32
N LEU A 147 0.51 -22.77 8.55
CA LEU A 147 0.77 -21.54 9.30
C LEU A 147 0.87 -21.81 10.80
N ILE A 148 0.05 -22.73 11.32
CA ILE A 148 0.09 -23.17 12.73
C ILE A 148 1.46 -23.76 13.10
N LYS A 149 2.20 -24.32 12.13
CA LYS A 149 3.54 -24.85 12.39
C LYS A 149 4.65 -23.81 12.43
N GLN A 150 4.41 -22.58 11.97
CA GLN A 150 5.47 -21.60 11.78
C GLN A 150 5.61 -20.56 12.90
N ASP A 151 4.72 -20.54 13.91
CA ASP A 151 4.75 -19.64 15.11
C ASP A 151 5.07 -18.16 14.83
N SER A 152 5.00 -17.72 13.57
CA SER A 152 5.43 -16.41 13.12
C SER A 152 4.27 -15.73 12.42
N THR A 153 3.82 -14.63 13.03
CA THR A 153 2.87 -13.73 12.40
C THR A 153 3.60 -12.96 11.29
N PRO A 154 3.12 -13.01 10.03
CA PRO A 154 3.80 -12.32 8.93
C PRO A 154 3.83 -10.80 9.11
N PHE A 155 2.83 -10.20 9.76
CA PHE A 155 2.70 -8.75 9.92
C PHE A 155 2.38 -8.36 11.38
N PRO A 156 3.30 -8.62 12.32
CA PRO A 156 3.02 -8.47 13.75
C PRO A 156 2.69 -7.03 14.16
N GLN A 157 3.16 -6.03 13.41
CA GLN A 157 3.00 -4.61 13.71
C GLN A 157 2.07 -3.87 12.73
N LEU A 158 1.42 -4.57 11.81
CA LEU A 158 0.58 -3.93 10.80
C LEU A 158 -0.67 -3.37 11.45
N LEU A 159 -0.81 -2.04 11.41
CA LEU A 159 -1.93 -1.30 12.02
C LEU A 159 -2.98 -0.88 10.99
N ARG A 160 -2.52 -0.59 9.76
CA ARG A 160 -3.32 0.02 8.71
C ARG A 160 -3.19 -0.73 7.40
N TRP A 161 -4.32 -1.08 6.80
CA TRP A 161 -4.34 -1.73 5.48
C TRP A 161 -5.33 -1.05 4.53
N CYS A 162 -4.84 -0.64 3.36
CA CYS A 162 -5.63 -0.10 2.27
C CYS A 162 -5.71 -1.11 1.12
N TYR A 163 -6.87 -1.71 0.91
CA TYR A 163 -7.20 -2.48 -0.27
C TYR A 163 -7.45 -1.53 -1.44
N MET A 164 -6.50 -1.50 -2.36
CA MET A 164 -6.56 -0.75 -3.60
C MET A 164 -7.33 -1.58 -4.63
N HIS A 165 -8.25 -0.96 -5.35
CA HIS A 165 -8.90 -1.61 -6.50
C HIS A 165 -8.49 -0.87 -7.76
N THR A 166 -7.95 -1.60 -8.75
CA THR A 166 -7.70 -1.05 -10.09
C THR A 166 -8.82 -1.44 -11.04
N SER A 167 -9.55 -0.43 -11.53
CA SER A 167 -10.67 -0.57 -12.48
C SER A 167 -10.32 -1.23 -13.82
N SER A 168 -9.02 -1.43 -14.11
CA SER A 168 -8.53 -2.00 -15.36
C SER A 168 -8.28 -3.50 -15.30
N MET A 169 -8.45 -4.16 -14.16
CA MET A 169 -8.11 -5.58 -14.02
C MET A 169 -9.26 -6.36 -13.39
N HIS A 170 -9.56 -7.53 -13.96
CA HIS A 170 -10.44 -8.54 -13.35
C HIS A 170 -9.72 -9.14 -12.14
N ILE A 171 -9.55 -8.35 -11.09
CA ILE A 171 -9.06 -8.81 -9.81
C ILE A 171 -10.23 -9.56 -9.18
N PRO A 172 -10.06 -10.83 -8.77
CA PRO A 172 -11.10 -11.52 -8.04
C PRO A 172 -11.47 -10.69 -6.82
N ALA A 173 -12.77 -10.51 -6.63
CA ALA A 173 -13.37 -9.90 -5.45
C ALA A 173 -12.64 -10.31 -4.17
N LEU A 174 -12.52 -9.40 -3.21
CA LEU A 174 -11.96 -9.73 -1.90
C LEU A 174 -12.77 -10.90 -1.35
N ASN A 175 -12.13 -12.07 -1.19
CA ASN A 175 -12.86 -13.23 -0.70
C ASN A 175 -13.28 -12.92 0.74
N PRO A 176 -14.56 -13.03 1.11
CA PRO A 176 -15.00 -12.84 2.48
C PRO A 176 -14.15 -13.62 3.50
N HIS A 177 -13.70 -14.83 3.15
CA HIS A 177 -12.82 -15.63 4.00
C HIS A 177 -11.46 -14.99 4.27
N ASP A 178 -10.93 -14.21 3.31
CA ASP A 178 -9.67 -13.49 3.50
C ASP A 178 -9.78 -12.47 4.64
N LEU A 179 -10.96 -11.85 4.84
CA LEU A 179 -11.20 -10.92 5.95
C LEU A 179 -11.15 -11.63 7.31
N ALA A 180 -11.69 -12.85 7.38
CA ALA A 180 -11.69 -13.62 8.61
C ALA A 180 -10.26 -13.98 9.05
N ASP A 181 -9.35 -14.25 8.10
CA ASP A 181 -7.97 -14.68 8.38
C ASP A 181 -7.00 -13.52 8.68
N ILE A 182 -7.44 -12.26 8.57
CA ILE A 182 -6.62 -11.08 8.87
C ILE A 182 -6.02 -11.14 10.28
N HIS A 183 -6.79 -11.54 11.28
CA HIS A 183 -6.32 -11.56 12.66
C HIS A 183 -5.16 -12.55 12.90
N ILE A 184 -5.04 -13.58 12.04
CA ILE A 184 -3.94 -14.57 12.09
C ILE A 184 -2.66 -13.93 11.55
N THR A 185 -2.77 -13.16 10.47
CA THR A 185 -1.62 -12.63 9.74
C THR A 185 -1.15 -11.27 10.26
N ALA A 186 -2.10 -10.44 10.70
CA ALA A 186 -1.91 -9.09 11.21
C ALA A 186 -2.77 -8.86 12.47
N PRO A 187 -2.39 -9.44 13.62
CA PRO A 187 -3.19 -9.38 14.85
C PRO A 187 -3.36 -7.95 15.41
N MET A 188 -2.51 -7.01 15.00
CA MET A 188 -2.58 -5.60 15.41
C MET A 188 -3.34 -4.71 14.42
N LEU A 189 -3.93 -5.29 13.36
CA LEU A 189 -4.65 -4.50 12.37
C LEU A 189 -5.90 -3.88 13.01
N THR A 190 -5.98 -2.55 12.95
CA THR A 190 -7.07 -1.75 13.54
C THR A 190 -7.81 -0.92 12.51
N HIS A 191 -7.16 -0.54 11.41
CA HIS A 191 -7.74 0.32 10.38
C HIS A 191 -7.72 -0.37 9.02
N LEU A 192 -8.87 -0.38 8.38
CA LEU A 192 -9.08 -0.98 7.07
C LEU A 192 -9.65 0.09 6.12
N ARG A 193 -9.12 0.20 4.90
CA ARG A 193 -9.70 1.01 3.82
C ARG A 193 -9.95 0.12 2.62
N LEU A 194 -11.18 0.07 2.14
CA LEU A 194 -11.61 -0.82 1.06
C LEU A 194 -12.16 0.02 -0.09
N SER A 195 -11.54 -0.11 -1.26
CA SER A 195 -12.12 0.39 -2.52
C SER A 195 -12.83 -0.77 -3.21
N ILE A 196 -14.16 -0.70 -3.34
CA ILE A 196 -14.97 -1.85 -3.79
C ILE A 196 -15.73 -1.56 -5.08
N ASN A 197 -15.98 -2.61 -5.87
CA ASN A 197 -16.66 -2.55 -7.16
C ASN A 197 -18.07 -3.19 -7.09
N GLU A 198 -18.88 -2.97 -8.13
CA GLU A 198 -20.31 -3.33 -8.21
C GLU A 198 -20.62 -4.82 -8.06
N GLU A 199 -19.66 -5.72 -8.32
CA GLU A 199 -19.94 -7.15 -8.51
C GLU A 199 -20.16 -7.93 -7.19
N GLU A 200 -20.09 -7.27 -6.04
CA GLU A 200 -20.06 -7.93 -4.73
C GLU A 200 -21.33 -7.66 -3.92
N SER A 201 -22.52 -8.03 -4.41
CA SER A 201 -23.79 -7.79 -3.69
C SER A 201 -23.84 -8.35 -2.25
N TYR A 202 -23.06 -9.39 -1.97
CA TYR A 202 -22.96 -10.00 -0.63
C TYR A 202 -21.91 -9.34 0.28
N PHE A 203 -21.14 -8.37 -0.23
CA PHE A 203 -20.00 -7.79 0.48
C PHE A 203 -20.41 -7.08 1.77
N ALA A 204 -21.49 -6.32 1.75
CA ALA A 204 -22.00 -5.66 2.96
C ALA A 204 -22.33 -6.70 4.06
N SER A 205 -22.98 -7.80 3.68
CA SER A 205 -23.26 -8.90 4.63
C SER A 205 -21.97 -9.57 5.12
N ALA A 206 -20.99 -9.78 4.23
CA ALA A 206 -19.71 -10.37 4.59
C ALA A 206 -18.92 -9.48 5.56
N LEU A 207 -18.86 -8.17 5.32
CA LEU A 207 -18.24 -7.21 6.26
C LEU A 207 -18.91 -7.29 7.62
N LYS A 208 -20.24 -7.30 7.67
CA LYS A 208 -20.99 -7.37 8.93
C LYS A 208 -20.63 -8.61 9.77
N THR A 209 -20.44 -9.76 9.11
CA THR A 209 -20.22 -11.03 9.81
C THR A 209 -18.75 -11.37 10.04
N LEU A 210 -17.84 -10.92 9.17
CA LEU A 210 -16.45 -11.37 9.14
C LEU A 210 -15.44 -10.32 9.56
N LEU A 211 -15.83 -9.07 9.81
CA LEU A 211 -14.89 -8.05 10.25
C LEU A 211 -14.32 -8.42 11.63
N PRO A 212 -13.00 -8.65 11.74
CA PRO A 212 -12.40 -9.04 13.02
C PRO A 212 -12.65 -8.00 14.10
N GLY A 213 -12.76 -8.45 15.35
CA GLY A 213 -12.94 -7.56 16.50
C GLY A 213 -11.77 -6.60 16.76
N THR A 214 -10.59 -6.88 16.18
CA THR A 214 -9.42 -5.99 16.23
C THR A 214 -9.61 -4.73 15.39
N ILE A 215 -10.47 -4.79 14.36
CA ILE A 215 -10.75 -3.65 13.49
C ILE A 215 -11.61 -2.65 14.26
N GLN A 216 -11.06 -1.46 14.44
CA GLN A 216 -11.72 -0.32 15.08
C GLN A 216 -12.42 0.54 14.04
N LEU A 217 -11.85 0.64 12.83
CA LEU A 217 -12.35 1.52 11.79
C LEU A 217 -12.19 0.89 10.41
N ALA A 218 -13.28 0.81 9.66
CA ALA A 218 -13.34 0.31 8.30
C ALA A 218 -13.92 1.38 7.37
N TYR A 219 -13.05 2.02 6.60
CA TYR A 219 -13.41 2.96 5.55
C TYR A 219 -13.79 2.19 4.29
N VAL A 220 -15.00 2.39 3.79
CA VAL A 220 -15.45 1.74 2.56
C VAL A 220 -15.77 2.81 1.53
N LYS A 221 -15.10 2.76 0.39
CA LYS A 221 -15.31 3.68 -0.73
C LYS A 221 -15.87 2.90 -1.93
N PRO A 222 -17.16 3.04 -2.25
CA PRO A 222 -17.73 2.41 -3.42
C PRO A 222 -17.20 3.08 -4.70
N LEU A 223 -16.83 2.28 -5.69
CA LEU A 223 -16.51 2.78 -7.02
C LEU A 223 -17.81 3.14 -7.75
N PRO A 224 -17.81 4.24 -8.52
CA PRO A 224 -18.95 4.62 -9.33
C PRO A 224 -19.20 3.50 -10.33
N PRO A 225 -20.46 3.10 -10.50
CA PRO A 225 -20.76 2.03 -11.41
C PRO A 225 -20.44 2.44 -12.85
N ARG A 226 -19.96 1.51 -13.69
CA ARG A 226 -19.83 1.76 -15.14
C ARG A 226 -21.21 1.99 -15.76
N TRP A 227 -22.21 1.30 -15.24
CA TRP A 227 -23.62 1.39 -15.64
C TRP A 227 -24.50 1.26 -14.41
N PRO A 228 -25.60 2.02 -14.27
CA PRO A 228 -26.53 1.82 -13.17
C PRO A 228 -27.08 0.39 -13.17
N THR A 229 -26.60 -0.46 -12.27
CA THR A 229 -27.06 -1.83 -12.11
C THR A 229 -27.88 -1.97 -10.83
N MET A 230 -28.87 -2.88 -10.85
CA MET A 230 -29.59 -3.26 -9.64
C MET A 230 -28.64 -3.80 -8.56
N VAL A 231 -27.55 -4.46 -8.97
CA VAL A 231 -26.52 -5.00 -8.07
C VAL A 231 -25.81 -3.88 -7.30
N ASN A 232 -25.40 -2.80 -7.98
CA ASN A 232 -24.81 -1.64 -7.34
C ASN A 232 -25.76 -0.98 -6.32
N GLN A 233 -27.05 -0.85 -6.66
CA GLN A 233 -28.04 -0.29 -5.74
C GLN A 233 -28.20 -1.13 -4.47
N VAL A 234 -28.21 -2.47 -4.61
CA VAL A 234 -28.26 -3.39 -3.47
C VAL A 234 -27.00 -3.28 -2.61
N LEU A 235 -25.83 -3.22 -3.23
CA LEU A 235 -24.56 -3.05 -2.53
C LEU A 235 -24.52 -1.73 -1.75
N VAL A 236 -24.82 -0.61 -2.41
CA VAL A 236 -24.79 0.73 -1.79
C VAL A 236 -25.78 0.79 -0.63
N ARG A 237 -27.02 0.33 -0.81
CA ARG A 237 -28.00 0.27 0.27
C ARG A 237 -27.52 -0.57 1.44
N GLY A 238 -26.96 -1.75 1.18
CA GLY A 238 -26.43 -2.62 2.23
C GLY A 238 -25.28 -1.98 3.02
N LEU A 239 -24.43 -1.17 2.35
CA LEU A 239 -23.36 -0.42 3.00
C LEU A 239 -23.88 0.77 3.80
N GLU A 240 -24.92 1.45 3.32
CA GLU A 240 -25.61 2.52 4.06
C GLU A 240 -26.23 1.96 5.35
N GLU A 241 -27.01 0.88 5.26
CA GLU A 241 -27.58 0.18 6.42
C GLU A 241 -26.49 -0.29 7.39
N LEU A 242 -25.36 -0.79 6.88
CA LEU A 242 -24.25 -1.22 7.73
C LEU A 242 -23.55 -0.03 8.40
N ASN A 243 -23.37 1.09 7.70
CA ASN A 243 -22.81 2.33 8.25
C ASN A 243 -23.70 2.93 9.36
N GLU A 244 -25.02 2.76 9.26
CA GLU A 244 -25.96 3.18 10.30
C GLU A 244 -25.94 2.27 11.54
N THR A 245 -25.64 0.97 11.35
CA THR A 245 -25.77 -0.04 12.41
C THR A 245 -24.45 -0.45 13.06
N ASP A 246 -23.31 -0.29 12.38
CA ASP A 246 -21.98 -0.60 12.90
C ASP A 246 -21.12 0.68 12.94
N SER A 247 -20.87 1.19 14.15
CA SER A 247 -20.10 2.42 14.36
C SER A 247 -18.64 2.34 13.91
N ARG A 248 -18.13 1.13 13.63
CA ARG A 248 -16.77 0.92 13.09
C ARG A 248 -16.74 1.18 11.59
N LEU A 249 -17.86 1.13 10.89
CA LEU A 249 -17.89 1.34 9.45
C LEU A 249 -18.04 2.84 9.15
N VAL A 250 -17.22 3.29 8.20
CA VAL A 250 -17.26 4.63 7.65
C VAL A 250 -17.45 4.52 6.15
N LEU A 251 -18.67 4.78 5.69
CA LEU A 251 -18.97 4.90 4.27
C LEU A 251 -18.43 6.25 3.76
N LEU A 252 -17.58 6.18 2.74
CA LEU A 252 -17.01 7.31 2.03
C LEU A 252 -17.83 7.63 0.77
N PRO A 253 -17.85 8.89 0.31
CA PRO A 253 -18.48 9.24 -0.96
C PRO A 253 -17.90 8.44 -2.13
N ALA A 254 -18.74 8.05 -3.08
CA ALA A 254 -18.29 7.39 -4.30
C ALA A 254 -17.32 8.29 -5.10
N TYR A 255 -16.40 7.68 -5.86
CA TYR A 255 -15.50 8.47 -6.72
C TYR A 255 -16.28 9.28 -7.75
N VAL A 256 -15.86 10.53 -7.95
CA VAL A 256 -16.32 11.33 -9.08
C VAL A 256 -15.51 10.91 -10.31
N LEU A 257 -16.19 10.48 -11.37
CA LEU A 257 -15.61 9.94 -12.63
C LEU A 257 -14.48 10.78 -13.29
N ARG A 258 -14.29 12.04 -12.87
CA ARG A 258 -13.22 12.93 -13.37
C ARG A 258 -11.85 12.65 -12.78
N GLU A 259 -11.77 11.94 -11.65
CA GLU A 259 -10.52 11.70 -10.94
C GLU A 259 -9.90 10.38 -11.44
N GLY A 260 -8.87 10.48 -12.28
CA GLY A 260 -8.15 9.32 -12.77
C GLY A 260 -7.48 8.58 -11.61
N PRO A 261 -7.77 7.30 -11.35
CA PRO A 261 -7.29 6.57 -10.16
C PRO A 261 -5.76 6.35 -10.11
N ARG A 262 -5.01 6.79 -11.13
CA ARG A 262 -3.57 6.52 -11.27
C ARG A 262 -2.69 7.54 -10.54
N ASP A 263 -3.08 8.81 -10.52
CA ASP A 263 -2.22 9.88 -10.00
C ASP A 263 -2.28 9.98 -8.47
N PHE A 264 -3.36 9.48 -7.86
CA PHE A 264 -3.57 9.54 -6.41
C PHE A 264 -2.65 8.61 -5.63
N ILE A 265 -2.36 7.40 -6.12
CA ILE A 265 -1.68 6.41 -5.27
C ILE A 265 -0.23 6.84 -4.94
N LEU A 266 0.48 7.44 -5.91
CA LEU A 266 1.80 8.00 -5.64
C LEU A 266 1.70 9.25 -4.76
N GLY A 267 0.78 10.16 -5.06
CA GLY A 267 0.59 11.38 -4.27
C GLY A 267 0.21 11.10 -2.82
N ASP A 268 -0.69 10.13 -2.59
CA ASP A 268 -1.09 9.64 -1.26
C ASP A 268 0.10 9.05 -0.51
N TRP A 269 0.93 8.24 -1.19
CA TRP A 269 2.14 7.69 -0.60
C TRP A 269 3.15 8.79 -0.24
N GLU A 270 3.40 9.74 -1.15
CA GLU A 270 4.29 10.87 -0.92
C GLU A 270 3.79 11.77 0.22
N GLU A 271 2.49 12.07 0.27
CA GLU A 271 1.88 12.80 1.37
C GLU A 271 2.07 12.04 2.69
N ARG A 272 1.85 10.72 2.67
CA ARG A 272 1.95 9.88 3.86
C ARG A 272 3.36 9.86 4.45
N ILE A 273 4.39 9.66 3.63
CA ILE A 273 5.79 9.60 4.10
C ILE A 273 6.32 10.97 4.55
N ASN A 274 5.67 12.05 4.10
CA ASN A 274 5.94 13.43 4.56
C ASN A 274 5.12 13.81 5.81
N GLY A 275 4.49 12.84 6.47
CA GLY A 275 3.79 13.02 7.74
C GLY A 275 2.32 13.42 7.61
N GLY A 276 1.78 13.46 6.38
CA GLY A 276 0.34 13.61 6.15
C GLY A 276 -0.43 12.31 6.35
N ASP A 277 -1.73 12.37 6.04
CA ASP A 277 -2.64 11.21 6.14
C ASP A 277 -2.59 10.31 4.90
N GLY A 278 -2.14 10.83 3.76
CA GLY A 278 -2.17 10.14 2.47
C GLY A 278 -3.56 9.61 2.14
N CYS A 279 -3.64 8.33 1.77
CA CYS A 279 -4.90 7.67 1.48
C CYS A 279 -5.80 7.48 2.72
N TRP A 280 -5.46 7.98 3.90
CA TRP A 280 -6.35 7.97 5.08
C TRP A 280 -7.05 9.32 5.29
N SER A 281 -6.72 10.32 4.48
CA SER A 281 -7.31 11.65 4.53
C SER A 281 -8.84 11.59 4.32
N LEU A 282 -9.57 12.25 5.22
CA LEU A 282 -11.03 12.41 5.14
C LEU A 282 -11.47 13.69 4.41
N ARG A 283 -10.55 14.34 3.68
CA ARG A 283 -10.88 15.56 2.91
C ARG A 283 -12.06 15.37 1.98
N GLU A 284 -12.18 14.18 1.39
CA GLU A 284 -13.30 13.81 0.52
C GLU A 284 -14.66 13.88 1.24
N ARG A 285 -14.72 13.54 2.53
CA ARG A 285 -15.93 13.65 3.36
C ARG A 285 -16.30 15.12 3.62
N LEU A 286 -15.31 15.93 4.01
CA LEU A 286 -15.54 17.35 4.30
C LEU A 286 -16.03 18.12 3.07
N LEU A 287 -15.51 17.78 1.88
CA LEU A 287 -15.95 18.40 0.64
C LEU A 287 -17.39 18.04 0.27
N ALA A 288 -17.79 16.77 0.46
CA ALA A 288 -19.17 16.34 0.22
C ALA A 288 -20.17 17.04 1.14
N ASP A 289 -19.84 17.17 2.44
CA ASP A 289 -20.72 17.81 3.42
C ASP A 289 -20.83 19.33 3.24
N SER A 290 -19.80 19.96 2.66
CA SER A 290 -19.75 21.43 2.52
C SER A 290 -20.70 21.98 1.45
N GLY A 291 -21.22 21.15 0.54
CA GLY A 291 -22.02 21.61 -0.61
C GLY A 291 -21.31 22.61 -1.51
N VAL A 292 -20.00 22.85 -1.30
CA VAL A 292 -19.22 23.83 -2.05
C VAL A 292 -18.83 23.18 -3.38
N PRO A 293 -19.25 23.73 -4.54
CA PRO A 293 -18.81 23.23 -5.83
C PRO A 293 -17.28 23.31 -5.90
N THR A 294 -16.65 22.19 -6.25
CA THR A 294 -15.19 22.10 -6.37
C THR A 294 -14.68 23.19 -7.32
N PRO A 295 -13.66 23.97 -6.92
CA PRO A 295 -13.09 24.98 -7.79
C PRO A 295 -12.50 24.27 -9.00
N ASN A 296 -12.97 24.63 -10.20
CA ASN A 296 -12.45 24.09 -11.45
C ASN A 296 -10.92 24.27 -11.48
N SER A 297 -10.17 23.16 -11.32
CA SER A 297 -8.75 23.13 -11.62
C SER A 297 -8.59 23.37 -13.12
N LYS A 298 -8.12 24.58 -13.46
CA LYS A 298 -7.68 24.96 -14.80
C LYS A 298 -6.32 24.36 -15.11
#